data_AF-A0A2P8CBK0-F1
#
_entry.id   AF-A0A2P8CBK0-F1
#
_cell.length_a   1.000
_cell.length_b   1.000
_cell.length_c   1.000
_cell.angle_alpha   90.00
_cell.angle_beta   90.00
_cell.angle_gamma   90.00
#
_symmetry.space_group_name_H-M   'P 1'
#
loop_
_entity.id
_entity.type
_entity.pdbx_description
1 polymer ?
#
loop_
_entity_poly.entity_id
_entity_poly.type
_entity_poly.pdbx_seq_one_letter_code
_entity_poly.pdbx_strand_id
1 'polypeptide(L)' 'MNAGIVISIVFGVVYIILTHFIAEYIGKNRTIGYGRSVFWCILLTPVIGIFIVLLSPKTKE' A
#
# COMPACT_ATOMS: atom_id res chain seq x y z
N MET A 1 25.55 -10.42 -2.72
CA MET A 1 24.37 -9.55 -3.00
C MET A 1 24.72 -8.65 -4.15
N ASN A 2 23.93 -8.65 -5.23
CA ASN A 2 24.17 -7.77 -6.38
C ASN A 2 23.99 -6.31 -5.93
N ALA A 3 24.93 -5.42 -6.23
CA ALA A 3 24.89 -4.03 -5.78
C ALA A 3 23.58 -3.32 -6.22
N GLY A 4 23.06 -3.66 -7.40
CA GLY A 4 21.75 -3.18 -7.86
C GLY A 4 20.59 -3.58 -6.95
N ILE A 5 20.58 -4.81 -6.42
CA ILE A 5 19.54 -5.28 -5.49
C ILE A 5 19.60 -4.51 -4.18
N VAL A 6 20.81 -4.25 -3.66
CA VAL A 6 20.99 -3.49 -2.41
C VAL A 6 20.46 -2.07 -2.57
N ILE A 7 20.79 -1.40 -3.68
CA ILE A 7 20.32 -0.04 -3.97
C ILE A 7 18.78 -0.02 -4.05
N SER A 8 18.17 -0.95 -4.79
CA SER A 8 16.70 -1.03 -4.88
C SER A 8 16.02 -1.23 -3.52
N ILE A 9 16.57 -2.09 -2.66
CA ILE A 9 16.04 -2.30 -1.31
C ILE A 9 16.13 -1.01 -0.49
N VAL A 10 17.28 -0.32 -0.52
CA VAL A 10 17.48 0.94 0.22
C VAL A 10 16.47 1.99 -0.25
N PHE A 11 16.29 2.18 -1.56
CA PHE A 11 15.30 3.12 -2.10
C PHE A 11 13.87 2.75 -1.68
N GLY A 12 13.52 1.46 -1.75
CA GLY A 12 12.21 0.98 -1.31
C GLY A 12 11.95 1.26 0.16
N VAL A 13 12.92 1.00 1.03
CA VAL A 13 12.83 1.25 2.48
C VAL A 13 12.68 2.75 2.76
N VAL A 14 13.51 3.60 2.15
CA VAL A 14 13.42 5.07 2.31
C VAL A 14 12.05 5.59 1.87
N TYR A 15 11.54 5.10 0.73
CA TYR A 15 10.23 5.47 0.22
C TYR A 15 9.10 5.10 1.19
N ILE A 16 9.12 3.88 1.74
CA ILE A 16 8.12 3.42 2.72
C ILE A 16 8.17 4.27 3.99
N ILE A 17 9.36 4.57 4.49
CA ILE A 17 9.52 5.38 5.71
C ILE A 17 8.97 6.80 5.50
N LEU A 18 9.35 7.46 4.39
CA LEU A 18 8.89 8.82 4.11
C LEU A 18 7.37 8.88 3.94
N THR A 19 6.79 7.95 3.18
CA THR A 19 5.34 7.90 2.98
C THR A 19 4.60 7.62 4.29
N HIS A 20 5.14 6.77 5.17
CA HIS A 20 4.59 6.51 6.50
C HIS A 20 4.55 7.78 7.36
N PHE A 21 5.67 8.51 7.46
CA PHE A 21 5.73 9.75 8.24
C PHE A 21 4.77 10.83 7.73
N ILE A 22 4.68 11.01 6.42
CA ILE A 22 3.76 11.97 5.81
C ILE A 22 2.31 11.59 6.14
N ALA A 23 1.96 10.32 5.97
CA ALA A 23 0.61 9.84 6.23
C ALA A 23 0.25 9.88 7.72
N GLU A 24 1.21 9.63 8.62
CA GLU A 24 1.02 9.82 10.06
C GLU A 24 0.76 11.29 10.39
N TYR A 25 1.58 12.21 9.87
CA TYR A 25 1.42 13.65 10.08
C TYR A 25 0.04 14.14 9.63
N ILE A 26 -0.42 13.71 8.45
CA ILE A 26 -1.76 14.04 7.95
C ILE A 26 -2.84 13.39 8.83
N GLY A 27 -2.64 12.12 9.21
CA GLY A 27 -3.59 11.34 9.99
C GLY A 27 -3.79 11.88 11.42
N LYS A 28 -2.79 12.52 12.02
CA LYS A 28 -2.90 13.13 13.37
C LYS A 28 -4.00 14.20 13.47
N ASN A 29 -4.33 14.86 12.36
CA ASN A 29 -5.39 15.87 12.29
C ASN A 29 -6.73 15.33 11.77
N ARG A 30 -6.91 14.00 11.69
CA ARG A 30 -8.13 13.37 11.17
C ARG A 30 -8.75 12.45 12.23
N THR A 31 -10.08 12.48 12.34
CA THR A 31 -10.86 11.68 13.30
C THR A 31 -10.63 10.18 13.19
N ILE A 32 -10.38 9.69 11.97
CA ILE A 32 -10.12 8.28 11.72
C ILE A 32 -8.68 7.90 12.13
N GLY A 33 -7.73 8.83 12.06
CA GLY A 33 -6.31 8.58 12.34
C GLY A 33 -5.60 7.73 11.28
N TYR A 34 -4.26 7.80 11.27
CA TYR A 34 -3.44 7.02 10.33
C TYR A 34 -3.59 5.50 10.54
N GLY A 35 -3.47 5.02 11.78
CA GLY A 35 -3.53 3.59 12.09
C GLY A 35 -4.83 2.91 11.66
N ARG A 36 -5.99 3.54 11.92
CA ARG A 36 -7.28 2.98 11.45
C ARG A 36 -7.42 3.09 9.94
N SER A 37 -6.88 4.14 9.30
CA SER A 37 -6.87 4.24 7.83
C SER A 37 -6.12 3.07 7.20
N VAL A 38 -4.92 2.76 7.71
CA VAL A 38 -4.11 1.62 7.24
C VAL A 38 -4.85 0.30 7.43
N PHE A 39 -5.46 0.11 8.61
CA PHE A 39 -6.26 -1.09 8.89
C PHE A 39 -7.39 -1.28 7.88
N TRP A 40 -8.17 -0.21 7.61
CA TRP A 40 -9.24 -0.25 6.62
C TRP A 40 -8.72 -0.49 5.20
N CYS A 41 -7.60 0.11 4.82
CA CYS A 41 -6.98 -0.14 3.51
C CYS A 41 -6.58 -1.62 3.34
N ILE A 42 -5.95 -2.22 4.35
CA ILE A 42 -5.55 -3.64 4.31
C ILE A 42 -6.78 -4.54 4.19
N LEU A 43 -7.85 -4.24 4.93
CA LEU A 43 -9.10 -5.01 4.91
C LEU A 43 -9.85 -4.85 3.59
N LEU A 44 -9.89 -3.65 3.02
CA LEU A 44 -10.62 -3.36 1.78
C LEU A 44 -9.87 -3.81 0.52
N THR A 45 -8.54 -3.88 0.55
CA THR A 45 -7.71 -4.31 -0.60
C THR A 45 -8.14 -5.68 -1.18
N PRO A 46 -8.29 -6.76 -0.40
CA PRO A 46 -8.75 -8.04 -0.95
C PRO A 46 -10.18 -7.96 -1.51
N VAL A 47 -11.06 -7.18 -0.89
CA VAL A 47 -12.43 -6.97 -1.38
C VAL A 47 -12.40 -6.30 -2.75
N ILE A 48 -11.63 -5.21 -2.90
CA ILE A 48 -11.44 -4.52 -4.18
C ILE A 48 -10.79 -5.47 -5.21
N GLY A 49 -9.82 -6.28 -4.80
CA GLY A 49 -9.19 -7.29 -5.66
C GLY A 49 -10.19 -8.30 -6.23
N ILE A 50 -11.12 -8.80 -5.40
CA ILE A 50 -12.20 -9.69 -5.85
C ILE A 50 -13.07 -9.01 -6.92
N PHE A 51 -13.47 -7.77 -6.68
CA PHE A 51 -14.27 -7.02 -7.66
C PHE A 51 -13.53 -6.83 -8.99
N ILE A 52 -12.23 -6.50 -8.94
CA ILE A 52 -11.39 -6.36 -10.15
C ILE A 52 -11.36 -7.68 -10.93
N VAL A 53 -11.15 -8.81 -10.25
CA VAL A 53 -11.11 -10.14 -10.88
C VAL A 53 -12.46 -10.48 -11.52
N LEU A 54 -13.57 -10.21 -10.85
CA LEU A 54 -14.91 -10.52 -11.36
C LEU A 54 -15.31 -9.64 -12.55
N LEU A 55 -14.87 -8.38 -12.57
CA LEU A 55 -15.10 -7.45 -13.68
C LEU A 55 -14.19 -7.73 -14.88
N SER A 56 -13.05 -8.40 -14.65
CA SER A 56 -12.14 -8.77 -15.73
C SER A 56 -12.85 -9.77 -16.67
N PRO A 57 -12.81 -9.54 -18.00
CA PRO A 57 -13.33 -10.51 -18.93
C PRO A 57 -12.62 -11.86 -18.76
N LYS A 58 -13.38 -12.95 -18.86
CA LYS A 58 -12.79 -14.29 -18.86
C LYS A 58 -11.88 -14.42 -20.07
N THR A 59 -10.66 -14.90 -19.86
CA THR A 59 -9.81 -15.37 -20.95
C THR A 59 -10.56 -16.50 -21.65
N LYS A 60 -10.76 -16.37 -22.96
CA LYS A 60 -11.25 -17.48 -23.79
C LYS A 60 -10.07 -18.43 -23.98
N GLU A 61 -10.03 -19.49 -23.18
CA GLU A 61 -9.38 -20.73 -23.62
C GLU A 61 -10.27 -21.40 -24.67
#